data_AF-A0A1G5GYZ2-F1
#
_entry.id   AF-A0A1G5GYZ2-F1
#
_cell.length_a   1.000
_cell.length_b   1.000
_cell.length_c   1.000
_cell.angle_alpha   90.00
_cell.angle_beta   90.00
_cell.angle_gamma   90.00
#
_symmetry.space_group_name_H-M   'P 1'
#
loop_
_entity.id
_entity.type
_entity.pdbx_description
1 polymer ?
#
loop_
_entity_poly.entity_id
_entity_poly.type
_entity_poly.pdbx_seq_one_letter_code
_entity_poly.pdbx_strand_id
1 'polypeptide(L)'
;MDSASQEPGLKLGRLRLLLALDTLLVEGSVNRAAERLGMSAPAMSRLLGQVREIYNDPLFVRSSRRLIPTPFAETMRQRLRALAAEAEALSQPQERAPDGTLIDLAAWASAPVIEAAPLTVRRSVLLEGEPPPETFARKLASLGKAEDTRKRLAKHIATMGAGIGHSRPLTIDEAEDALSIILDGKADPIQIGALFSVMNFRGETAAELAGFVRAARTHIGAADAGASYADLDWPAYISPKSRRMPWFLQAALLLAQVGHRILLHGMDGGDGTKGKIVSAAKAIGIPVCTDATNATDAIAKHGIAYLPVAAMSSQLHRLHMLYGLFETRLPVNSMMPLLNPLGAPSLMMGVTRPAYRELHCDTGALLGHRNLTVVGASRDAAEAAPFRSSTLLRLVDGKAESLFISASPEPPAYPTMGMASLEYWQSIWTGTVQDERAAAIIVATAGIALLTLRGGQAESFGECLQAARELWEERRRDLFQQSHRSNW
;
A
#
# COMPACT_ATOMS: atom_id res chain seq x y z
N MET A 1 -26.82 18.09 -45.45
CA MET A 1 -25.73 19.07 -45.62
C MET A 1 -26.18 20.28 -44.81
N ASP A 2 -25.66 20.57 -43.63
CA ASP A 2 -24.23 20.63 -43.29
C ASP A 2 -23.82 19.85 -42.05
N SER A 3 -22.63 19.27 -42.19
CA SER A 3 -21.84 18.62 -41.16
C SER A 3 -20.76 19.61 -40.68
N ALA A 4 -20.42 19.48 -39.40
CA ALA A 4 -19.13 19.85 -38.82
C ALA A 4 -18.81 21.34 -38.63
N SER A 5 -19.13 21.84 -37.44
CA SER A 5 -18.29 22.79 -36.71
C SER A 5 -18.13 22.27 -35.28
N GLN A 6 -17.12 21.42 -35.07
CA GLN A 6 -16.73 20.94 -33.75
C GLN A 6 -16.24 22.13 -32.90
N GLU A 7 -16.66 22.20 -31.63
CA GLU A 7 -15.92 22.90 -30.57
C GLU A 7 -14.96 21.91 -29.87
N PRO A 8 -13.70 21.78 -30.31
CA PRO A 8 -12.70 20.97 -29.61
C PRO A 8 -12.35 21.51 -28.21
N GLY A 9 -12.61 22.81 -27.93
CA GLY A 9 -12.40 23.43 -26.62
C GLY A 9 -13.31 22.91 -25.50
N LEU A 10 -14.54 22.50 -25.83
CA LEU A 10 -15.52 21.97 -24.86
C LEU A 10 -15.11 20.62 -24.26
N LYS A 11 -14.44 19.76 -25.04
CA LYS A 11 -14.02 18.43 -24.56
C LYS A 11 -12.80 18.51 -23.64
N LEU A 12 -11.82 19.36 -23.97
CA LEU A 12 -10.63 19.56 -23.13
C LEU A 12 -10.99 20.23 -21.80
N GLY A 13 -11.89 21.22 -21.82
CA GLY A 13 -12.41 21.87 -20.61
C GLY A 13 -13.14 20.90 -19.68
N ARG A 14 -13.90 19.95 -20.23
CA ARG A 14 -14.64 18.94 -19.44
C ARG A 14 -13.74 18.00 -18.65
N LEU A 15 -12.59 17.56 -19.19
CA LEU A 15 -11.66 16.71 -18.43
C LEU A 15 -11.11 17.45 -17.21
N ARG A 16 -10.72 18.71 -17.37
CA ARG A 16 -10.27 19.57 -16.26
C ARG A 16 -11.32 19.71 -15.16
N LEU A 17 -12.59 19.84 -15.54
CA LEU A 17 -13.70 19.92 -14.59
C LEU A 17 -13.88 18.62 -13.79
N LEU A 18 -13.73 17.46 -14.44
CA LEU A 18 -13.82 16.16 -13.77
C LEU A 18 -12.65 15.92 -12.80
N LEU A 19 -11.42 16.29 -13.20
CA LEU A 19 -10.24 16.20 -12.31
C LEU A 19 -10.33 17.16 -11.11
N ALA A 20 -10.88 18.36 -11.32
CA ALA A 20 -11.17 19.29 -10.24
C ALA A 20 -12.23 18.75 -9.27
N LEU A 21 -13.29 18.11 -9.80
CA LEU A 21 -14.31 17.46 -8.98
C LEU A 21 -13.73 16.29 -8.15
N ASP A 22 -12.89 15.44 -8.75
CA ASP A 22 -12.19 14.36 -8.02
C ASP A 22 -11.38 14.92 -6.84
N THR A 23 -10.59 15.96 -7.11
CA THR A 23 -9.77 16.61 -6.06
C THR A 23 -10.63 17.21 -4.96
N LEU A 24 -11.75 17.86 -5.28
CA LEU A 24 -12.69 18.41 -4.29
C LEU A 24 -13.35 17.31 -3.45
N LEU A 25 -13.68 16.17 -4.06
CA LEU A 25 -14.23 15.01 -3.38
C LEU A 25 -13.23 14.40 -2.39
N VAL A 26 -11.94 14.37 -2.74
CA VAL A 26 -10.87 13.88 -1.86
C VAL A 26 -10.64 14.87 -0.71
N GLU A 27 -10.47 16.16 -1.03
CA GLU A 27 -10.06 17.16 -0.05
C GLU A 27 -11.17 17.61 0.90
N GLY A 28 -12.43 17.61 0.45
CA GLY A 28 -13.54 18.21 1.19
C GLY A 28 -13.32 19.69 1.51
N SER A 29 -12.49 20.39 0.72
CA SER A 29 -12.11 21.79 0.90
C SER A 29 -11.69 22.41 -0.44
N VAL A 30 -12.24 23.58 -0.76
CA VAL A 30 -11.87 24.35 -1.96
C VAL A 30 -10.41 24.80 -1.92
N ASN A 31 -9.95 25.28 -0.75
CA ASN A 31 -8.61 25.85 -0.63
C ASN A 31 -7.53 24.77 -0.80
N ARG A 32 -7.69 23.62 -0.12
CA ARG A 32 -6.75 22.50 -0.27
C ARG A 32 -6.79 21.90 -1.67
N ALA A 33 -7.98 21.78 -2.27
CA ALA A 33 -8.09 21.30 -3.64
C ALA A 33 -7.40 22.25 -4.63
N ALA A 34 -7.48 23.56 -4.40
CA ALA A 34 -6.83 24.56 -5.25
C ALA A 34 -5.31 24.47 -5.15
N GLU A 35 -4.79 24.40 -3.92
CA GLU A 35 -3.36 24.21 -3.63
C GLU A 35 -2.84 22.94 -4.31
N ARG A 36 -3.56 21.83 -4.17
CA ARG A 36 -3.21 20.54 -4.76
C ARG A 36 -3.15 20.54 -6.28
N LEU A 37 -4.02 21.28 -6.96
CA LEU A 37 -3.99 21.42 -8.42
C LEU A 37 -3.14 22.61 -8.91
N GLY A 38 -2.34 23.23 -8.03
CA GLY A 38 -1.48 24.35 -8.39
C GLY A 38 -2.26 25.56 -8.92
N MET A 39 -3.48 25.80 -8.43
CA MET A 39 -4.34 26.90 -8.86
C MET A 39 -4.89 27.73 -7.70
N SER A 40 -5.48 28.88 -7.99
CA SER A 40 -6.05 29.75 -6.96
C SER A 40 -7.44 29.26 -6.49
N ALA A 41 -7.77 29.51 -5.22
CA ALA A 41 -9.08 29.17 -4.65
C ALA A 41 -10.29 29.78 -5.42
N PRO A 42 -10.21 31.01 -5.98
CA PRO A 42 -11.24 31.53 -6.88
C PRO A 42 -11.34 30.76 -8.20
N ALA A 43 -10.22 30.26 -8.75
CA ALA A 43 -10.24 29.41 -9.94
C ALA A 43 -10.92 28.06 -9.65
N MET A 44 -10.58 27.43 -8.53
CA MET A 44 -11.24 26.19 -8.08
C MET A 44 -12.74 26.40 -7.84
N SER A 45 -13.14 27.51 -7.21
CA SER A 45 -14.56 27.84 -6.99
C SER A 45 -15.33 27.99 -8.31
N ARG A 46 -14.71 28.61 -9.33
CA ARG A 46 -15.31 28.74 -10.67
C ARG A 46 -15.48 27.37 -11.33
N LEU A 47 -14.48 26.49 -11.24
CA LEU A 47 -14.59 25.12 -11.76
C LEU A 47 -15.73 24.37 -11.06
N LEU A 48 -15.83 24.45 -9.73
CA LEU A 48 -16.96 23.85 -9.00
C LEU A 48 -18.31 24.41 -9.44
N GLY A 49 -18.42 25.72 -9.69
CA GLY A 49 -19.63 26.34 -10.25
C GLY A 49 -20.04 25.73 -11.60
N GLN A 50 -19.08 25.59 -12.51
CA GLN A 50 -19.33 24.98 -13.83
C GLN A 50 -19.75 23.50 -13.71
N VAL A 51 -19.13 22.75 -12.80
CA VAL A 51 -19.50 21.34 -12.58
C VAL A 51 -20.93 21.23 -12.03
N ARG A 52 -21.34 22.14 -11.12
CA ARG A 52 -22.72 22.21 -10.60
C ARG A 52 -23.74 22.48 -11.69
N GLU A 53 -23.43 23.40 -12.60
CA GLU A 53 -24.29 23.72 -13.74
C GLU A 53 -24.44 22.53 -14.69
N ILE A 54 -23.35 21.83 -15.01
CA ILE A 54 -23.35 20.68 -15.91
C ILE A 54 -24.22 19.53 -15.38
N TYR A 55 -24.11 19.25 -14.08
CA TYR A 55 -24.82 18.13 -13.46
C TYR A 55 -26.16 18.51 -12.85
N ASN A 56 -26.46 19.81 -12.80
CA ASN A 56 -27.63 20.35 -12.11
C ASN A 56 -27.77 19.81 -10.67
N ASP A 57 -26.66 19.72 -9.95
CA ASP A 57 -26.56 19.24 -8.57
C ASP A 57 -25.63 20.16 -7.78
N PRO A 58 -25.91 20.46 -6.50
CA PRO A 58 -25.04 21.33 -5.70
C PRO A 58 -23.67 20.70 -5.39
N LEU A 59 -23.51 19.40 -5.59
CA LEU A 59 -22.32 18.54 -5.44
C LEU A 59 -21.71 18.48 -4.06
N PHE A 60 -21.83 19.55 -3.28
CA PHE A 60 -21.36 19.66 -1.92
C PHE A 60 -22.30 20.56 -1.13
N VAL A 61 -22.62 20.15 0.09
CA VAL A 61 -23.27 20.96 1.12
C VAL A 61 -22.22 21.46 2.11
N ARG A 62 -22.38 22.70 2.59
CA ARG A 62 -21.47 23.27 3.59
C ARG A 62 -21.88 22.80 4.98
N SER A 63 -20.94 22.19 5.70
CA SER A 63 -21.05 22.00 7.14
C SER A 63 -19.82 22.56 7.82
N SER A 64 -20.02 23.61 8.62
CA SER A 64 -18.96 24.32 9.34
C SER A 64 -17.82 24.80 8.42
N ARG A 65 -16.70 24.05 8.34
CA ARG A 65 -15.49 24.32 7.56
C ARG A 65 -15.16 23.23 6.52
N ARG A 66 -16.05 22.26 6.31
CA ARG A 66 -15.86 21.19 5.31
C ARG A 66 -16.96 21.23 4.26
N LEU A 67 -16.57 20.92 3.03
CA LEU A 67 -17.48 20.55 1.96
C LEU A 67 -17.82 19.08 2.13
N ILE A 68 -19.09 18.78 2.40
CA ILE A 68 -19.61 17.42 2.45
C ILE A 68 -20.22 17.13 1.08
N PRO A 69 -19.75 16.13 0.34
CA PRO A 69 -20.32 15.80 -0.97
C PRO A 69 -21.81 15.46 -0.88
N THR A 70 -22.57 15.84 -1.92
CA THR A 70 -23.93 15.35 -2.08
C THR A 70 -23.91 13.87 -2.39
N PRO A 71 -25.02 13.17 -2.17
CA PRO A 71 -25.08 11.76 -2.52
C PRO A 71 -24.85 11.49 -4.02
N PHE A 72 -25.34 12.39 -4.88
CA PHE A 72 -25.07 12.34 -6.31
C PHE A 72 -23.57 12.47 -6.60
N ALA A 73 -22.87 13.41 -5.96
CA ALA A 73 -21.42 13.55 -6.09
C ALA A 73 -20.65 12.31 -5.61
N GLU A 74 -21.11 11.67 -4.53
CA GLU A 74 -20.54 10.41 -4.05
C GLU A 74 -20.64 9.27 -5.07
N THR A 75 -21.75 9.16 -5.81
CA THR A 75 -21.90 8.13 -6.86
C THR A 75 -20.84 8.23 -7.97
N MET A 76 -20.28 9.43 -8.17
CA MET A 76 -19.29 9.68 -9.20
C MET A 76 -17.86 9.42 -8.72
N ARG A 77 -17.62 9.33 -7.40
CA ARG A 77 -16.29 9.28 -6.79
C ARG A 77 -15.40 8.19 -7.38
N GLN A 78 -15.89 6.96 -7.50
CA GLN A 78 -15.08 5.85 -8.01
C GLN A 78 -14.69 6.06 -9.48
N ARG A 79 -15.63 6.53 -10.31
CA ARG A 79 -15.41 6.77 -11.75
C ARG A 79 -14.48 7.94 -11.97
N LEU A 80 -14.61 9.00 -11.18
CA LEU A 80 -13.74 10.17 -11.20
C LEU A 80 -12.32 9.81 -10.75
N ARG A 81 -12.19 9.02 -9.68
CA ARG A 81 -10.89 8.57 -9.18
C ARG A 81 -10.20 7.63 -10.14
N ALA A 82 -10.94 6.74 -10.80
CA ALA A 82 -10.42 5.88 -11.86
C ALA A 82 -9.98 6.71 -13.08
N LEU A 83 -10.78 7.70 -13.49
CA LEU A 83 -10.43 8.61 -14.57
C LEU A 83 -9.18 9.45 -14.24
N ALA A 84 -9.08 9.96 -13.02
CA ALA A 84 -7.92 10.73 -12.57
C ALA A 84 -6.66 9.86 -12.54
N ALA A 85 -6.76 8.64 -11.99
CA ALA A 85 -5.67 7.68 -12.00
C ALA A 85 -5.25 7.28 -13.42
N GLU A 86 -6.19 7.09 -14.34
CA GLU A 86 -5.91 6.76 -15.73
C GLU A 86 -5.28 7.95 -16.48
N ALA A 87 -5.81 9.16 -16.30
CA ALA A 87 -5.24 10.36 -16.89
C ALA A 87 -3.80 10.60 -16.41
N GLU A 88 -3.53 10.37 -15.13
CA GLU A 88 -2.19 10.44 -14.57
C GLU A 88 -1.29 9.31 -15.12
N ALA A 89 -1.80 8.08 -15.22
CA ALA A 89 -1.07 6.94 -15.77
C ALA A 89 -0.70 7.15 -17.25
N LEU A 90 -1.59 7.72 -18.05
CA LEU A 90 -1.37 8.04 -19.46
C LEU A 90 -0.45 9.26 -19.65
N SER A 91 -0.43 10.18 -18.68
CA SER A 91 0.51 11.31 -18.67
C SER A 91 1.93 10.89 -18.31
N GLN A 92 2.08 9.71 -17.70
CA GLN A 92 3.38 9.08 -17.48
C GLN A 92 3.73 8.22 -18.70
N PRO A 93 4.97 8.29 -19.23
CA PRO A 93 5.39 7.42 -20.32
C PRO A 93 5.13 5.96 -19.98
N GLN A 94 4.27 5.31 -20.76
CA GLN A 94 3.93 3.90 -20.57
C GLN A 94 5.23 3.08 -20.59
N GLU A 95 5.46 2.28 -19.56
CA GLU A 95 6.61 1.39 -19.51
C GLU A 95 6.56 0.41 -20.67
N ARG A 96 7.43 0.61 -21.67
CA ARG A 96 7.91 -0.53 -22.44
C ARG A 96 8.63 -1.42 -21.44
N ALA A 97 8.13 -2.65 -21.26
CA ALA A 97 8.93 -3.67 -20.62
C ALA A 97 10.26 -3.71 -21.37
N PRO A 98 11.41 -3.53 -20.71
CA PRO A 98 12.69 -3.57 -21.42
C PRO A 98 12.79 -4.92 -22.11
N ASP A 99 13.05 -4.88 -23.42
CA ASP A 99 13.41 -6.05 -24.21
C ASP A 99 14.74 -6.57 -23.62
N GLY A 100 14.69 -7.50 -22.65
CA GLY A 100 15.89 -8.18 -22.15
C GLY A 100 15.94 -8.67 -20.70
N THR A 101 15.03 -8.27 -19.80
CA THR A 101 15.17 -8.61 -18.36
C THR A 101 13.84 -8.97 -17.67
N LEU A 102 13.07 -9.87 -18.29
CA LEU A 102 11.84 -10.39 -17.69
C LEU A 102 12.15 -11.58 -16.76
N ILE A 103 11.49 -11.62 -15.61
CA ILE A 103 11.53 -12.81 -14.74
C ILE A 103 10.83 -13.99 -15.42
N ASP A 104 11.54 -15.12 -15.50
CA ASP A 104 10.91 -16.43 -15.61
C ASP A 104 10.42 -16.88 -14.24
N LEU A 105 9.10 -16.79 -13.99
CA LEU A 105 8.51 -17.14 -12.70
C LEU A 105 8.72 -18.61 -12.29
N ALA A 106 9.04 -19.50 -13.23
CA ALA A 106 9.34 -20.90 -12.89
C ALA A 106 10.62 -21.01 -12.05
N ALA A 107 11.66 -20.22 -12.38
CA ALA A 107 12.92 -20.20 -11.65
C ALA A 107 12.82 -19.64 -10.21
N TRP A 108 11.69 -19.02 -9.86
CA TRP A 108 11.45 -18.41 -8.54
C TRP A 108 10.42 -19.16 -7.71
N ALA A 109 9.81 -20.20 -8.27
CA ALA A 109 8.72 -20.92 -7.64
C ALA A 109 9.18 -21.62 -6.35
N SER A 110 8.53 -21.30 -5.23
CA SER A 110 8.66 -22.05 -3.99
C SER A 110 7.27 -22.35 -3.40
N ALA A 111 7.18 -23.47 -2.68
CA ALA A 111 5.99 -23.81 -1.90
C ALA A 111 5.81 -22.78 -0.76
N PRO A 112 4.56 -22.45 -0.37
CA PRO A 112 4.30 -21.59 0.78
C PRO A 112 5.04 -22.11 2.01
N VAL A 113 5.69 -21.20 2.74
CA VAL A 113 6.46 -21.56 3.94
C VAL A 113 5.55 -22.05 5.06
N ILE A 114 4.32 -21.54 5.12
CA ILE A 114 3.33 -21.85 6.15
C ILE A 114 1.98 -22.13 5.49
N GLU A 115 1.40 -23.29 5.76
CA GLU A 115 0.03 -23.57 5.33
C GLU A 115 -0.96 -22.90 6.29
N ALA A 116 -1.48 -21.73 5.90
CA ALA A 116 -2.43 -21.01 6.74
C ALA A 116 -3.77 -21.76 6.86
N ALA A 117 -4.37 -21.83 8.05
CA ALA A 117 -5.73 -22.37 8.23
C ALA A 117 -6.78 -21.55 7.44
N PRO A 118 -7.93 -22.13 7.04
CA PRO A 118 -9.04 -21.38 6.40
C PRO A 118 -9.50 -20.21 7.26
N LEU A 119 -10.12 -19.20 6.63
CA LEU A 119 -10.69 -18.06 7.36
C LEU A 119 -11.70 -18.58 8.40
N THR A 120 -11.43 -18.33 9.68
CA THR A 120 -12.33 -18.80 10.73
C THR A 120 -13.54 -17.87 10.77
N VAL A 121 -14.72 -18.42 10.50
CA VAL A 121 -15.97 -17.69 10.41
C VAL A 121 -17.02 -18.35 11.30
N ARG A 122 -17.91 -17.56 11.89
CA ARG A 122 -19.06 -18.10 12.61
C ARG A 122 -19.97 -18.81 11.59
N ARG A 123 -20.23 -20.11 11.79
CA ARG A 123 -21.15 -20.87 10.92
C ARG A 123 -22.56 -20.28 11.05
N SER A 124 -23.10 -19.77 9.95
CA SER A 124 -24.48 -19.31 9.87
C SER A 124 -25.41 -20.52 9.73
N VAL A 125 -26.23 -20.78 10.76
CA VAL A 125 -27.36 -21.70 10.64
C VAL A 125 -28.58 -20.83 10.39
N LEU A 126 -29.07 -20.83 9.15
CA LEU A 126 -30.38 -20.26 8.83
C LEU A 126 -31.43 -21.15 9.49
N LEU A 127 -32.19 -20.61 10.44
CA LEU A 127 -33.38 -21.26 11.00
C LEU A 127 -34.59 -20.85 10.17
N GLU A 128 -35.51 -21.78 9.90
CA GLU A 128 -36.79 -21.47 9.24
C GLU A 128 -37.58 -20.43 10.07
N GLY A 129 -37.99 -19.33 9.42
CA GLY A 129 -38.85 -18.30 10.02
C GLY A 129 -38.18 -16.98 10.44
N GLU A 130 -36.99 -16.63 9.91
CA GLU A 130 -36.37 -15.33 10.19
C GLU A 130 -37.23 -14.13 9.73
N PRO A 131 -37.35 -13.06 10.54
CA PRO A 131 -38.22 -11.93 10.25
C PRO A 131 -37.67 -11.03 9.13
N PRO A 132 -38.55 -10.34 8.37
CA PRO A 132 -38.16 -9.52 7.23
C PRO A 132 -37.29 -8.29 7.61
N PRO A 133 -36.50 -7.75 6.65
CA PRO A 133 -35.44 -6.76 6.90
C PRO A 133 -35.86 -5.52 7.68
N GLU A 134 -37.10 -5.04 7.54
CA GLU A 134 -37.57 -3.84 8.25
C GLU A 134 -37.77 -4.08 9.76
N THR A 135 -37.97 -5.33 10.17
CA THR A 135 -38.08 -5.74 11.58
C THR A 135 -36.69 -5.77 12.22
N PHE A 136 -35.68 -6.16 11.45
CA PHE A 136 -34.27 -6.13 11.85
C PHE A 136 -33.78 -4.68 12.03
N ALA A 137 -34.12 -3.79 11.10
CA ALA A 137 -33.76 -2.38 11.16
C ALA A 137 -34.31 -1.68 12.43
N ARG A 138 -35.56 -1.96 12.84
CA ARG A 138 -36.16 -1.42 14.08
C ARG A 138 -35.53 -2.00 15.34
N LYS A 139 -35.15 -3.28 15.34
CA LYS A 139 -34.47 -3.92 16.48
C LYS A 139 -33.06 -3.36 16.67
N LEU A 140 -32.33 -3.10 15.58
CA LEU A 140 -30.98 -2.49 15.57
C LEU A 140 -30.93 -1.07 16.15
N ALA A 141 -32.04 -0.32 16.10
CA ALA A 141 -32.09 1.05 16.63
C ALA A 141 -32.06 1.11 18.18
N SER A 142 -32.25 -0.02 18.88
CA SER A 142 -32.58 -0.03 20.31
C SER A 142 -31.47 -0.50 21.26
N LEU A 143 -30.26 -0.82 20.80
CA LEU A 143 -29.31 -1.59 21.61
C LEU A 143 -27.99 -0.87 21.93
N GLY A 144 -27.65 -0.88 23.23
CA GLY A 144 -26.45 -0.32 23.85
C GLY A 144 -25.26 -1.30 23.91
N LYS A 145 -24.13 -0.78 24.40
CA LYS A 145 -22.73 -1.26 24.29
C LYS A 145 -22.35 -2.63 24.90
N ALA A 146 -23.27 -3.56 25.15
CA ALA A 146 -22.96 -4.88 25.72
C ALA A 146 -23.34 -6.06 24.80
N GLU A 147 -23.22 -5.90 23.47
CA GLU A 147 -24.02 -6.67 22.50
C GLU A 147 -23.29 -7.59 21.50
N ASP A 148 -24.09 -8.56 21.00
CA ASP A 148 -23.91 -9.47 19.86
C ASP A 148 -23.07 -8.87 18.71
N THR A 149 -21.89 -9.45 18.48
CA THR A 149 -20.94 -9.01 17.46
C THR A 149 -21.53 -8.95 16.06
N ARG A 150 -22.50 -9.83 15.75
CA ARG A 150 -23.20 -9.82 14.46
C ARG A 150 -23.96 -8.52 14.26
N LYS A 151 -24.70 -8.05 15.26
CA LYS A 151 -25.48 -6.80 15.15
C LYS A 151 -24.60 -5.57 15.05
N ARG A 152 -23.50 -5.54 15.83
CA ARG A 152 -22.53 -4.43 15.77
C ARG A 152 -21.91 -4.32 14.37
N LEU A 153 -21.45 -5.44 13.79
CA LEU A 153 -20.92 -5.45 12.44
C LEU A 153 -21.98 -5.05 11.39
N ALA A 154 -23.23 -5.50 11.55
CA ALA A 154 -24.34 -5.06 10.69
C ALA A 154 -24.57 -3.54 10.77
N LYS A 155 -24.45 -2.94 11.95
CA LYS A 155 -24.54 -1.49 12.14
C LYS A 155 -23.42 -0.74 11.43
N HIS A 156 -22.19 -1.25 11.48
CA HIS A 156 -21.06 -0.67 10.75
C HIS A 156 -21.28 -0.73 9.23
N ILE A 157 -21.74 -1.87 8.72
CA ILE A 157 -22.10 -2.02 7.29
C ILE A 157 -23.22 -1.04 6.91
N ALA A 158 -24.29 -0.96 7.71
CA ALA A 158 -25.40 -0.04 7.47
C ALA A 158 -24.93 1.43 7.48
N THR A 159 -24.02 1.80 8.39
CA THR A 159 -23.46 3.15 8.46
C THR A 159 -22.79 3.57 7.15
N MET A 160 -22.14 2.64 6.45
CA MET A 160 -21.52 2.92 5.14
C MET A 160 -22.46 2.69 3.95
N GLY A 161 -23.48 1.86 4.11
CA GLY A 161 -24.31 1.32 3.02
C GLY A 161 -25.78 1.71 3.04
N ALA A 162 -26.25 2.56 3.96
CA ALA A 162 -27.66 2.98 4.09
C ALA A 162 -28.21 3.82 2.92
N GLY A 163 -27.45 3.95 1.83
CA GLY A 163 -27.85 4.66 0.63
C GLY A 163 -27.48 6.14 0.64
N ILE A 164 -27.78 6.74 -0.50
CA ILE A 164 -27.53 8.14 -0.88
C ILE A 164 -28.06 9.10 0.21
N GLY A 165 -27.14 9.79 0.92
CA GLY A 165 -27.45 10.81 1.93
C GLY A 165 -27.60 10.30 3.36
N HIS A 166 -27.58 8.98 3.55
CA HIS A 166 -27.69 8.33 4.85
C HIS A 166 -26.44 7.51 5.22
N SER A 167 -25.48 7.40 4.30
CA SER A 167 -24.18 6.77 4.55
C SER A 167 -23.09 7.76 4.92
N ARG A 168 -22.12 7.29 5.72
CA ARG A 168 -20.84 7.97 6.00
C ARG A 168 -19.71 6.95 6.15
N PRO A 169 -18.44 7.38 6.02
CA PRO A 169 -17.29 6.56 6.43
C PRO A 169 -17.37 6.20 7.92
N LEU A 170 -16.74 5.09 8.29
CA LEU A 170 -16.56 4.73 9.70
C LEU A 170 -15.54 5.67 10.35
N THR A 171 -15.71 5.90 11.64
CA THR A 171 -14.67 6.48 12.49
C THR A 171 -13.55 5.45 12.75
N ILE A 172 -12.42 5.90 13.30
CA ILE A 172 -11.28 5.01 13.64
C ILE A 172 -11.76 3.87 14.55
N ASP A 173 -12.49 4.20 15.62
CA ASP A 173 -12.93 3.19 16.60
C ASP A 173 -14.00 2.25 16.02
N GLU A 174 -14.88 2.72 15.13
CA GLU A 174 -15.84 1.87 14.44
C GLU A 174 -15.17 0.91 13.44
N ALA A 175 -14.16 1.38 12.71
CA ALA A 175 -13.40 0.56 11.79
C ALA A 175 -12.54 -0.47 12.52
N GLU A 176 -11.88 -0.07 13.62
CA GLU A 176 -11.16 -0.97 14.52
C GLU A 176 -12.09 -2.07 15.05
N ASP A 177 -13.25 -1.68 15.60
CA ASP A 177 -14.24 -2.63 16.11
C ASP A 177 -14.73 -3.60 15.02
N ALA A 178 -15.02 -3.10 13.82
CA ALA A 178 -15.46 -3.91 12.69
C ALA A 178 -14.41 -4.97 12.31
N LEU A 179 -13.14 -4.58 12.18
CA LEU A 179 -12.09 -5.52 11.81
C LEU A 179 -11.74 -6.47 12.96
N SER A 180 -11.76 -6.02 14.22
CA SER A 180 -11.56 -6.89 15.39
C SER A 180 -12.59 -8.02 15.42
N ILE A 181 -13.87 -7.75 15.14
CA ILE A 181 -14.90 -8.81 15.05
C ILE A 181 -14.54 -9.85 13.97
N ILE A 182 -13.99 -9.41 12.83
CA ILE A 182 -13.59 -10.29 11.74
C ILE A 182 -12.37 -11.12 12.13
N LEU A 183 -11.32 -10.49 12.66
CA LEU A 183 -10.07 -11.16 13.05
C LEU A 183 -10.28 -12.16 14.19
N ASP A 184 -11.17 -11.86 15.12
CA ASP A 184 -11.61 -12.78 16.18
C ASP A 184 -12.43 -13.98 15.66
N GLY A 185 -12.76 -14.02 14.36
CA GLY A 185 -13.57 -15.07 13.74
C GLY A 185 -15.06 -15.02 14.12
N LYS A 186 -15.52 -13.88 14.63
CA LYS A 186 -16.90 -13.69 15.13
C LYS A 186 -17.86 -13.11 14.08
N ALA A 187 -17.37 -12.79 12.89
CA ALA A 187 -18.15 -12.27 11.78
C ALA A 187 -18.82 -13.39 10.95
N ASP A 188 -19.98 -13.08 10.38
CA ASP A 188 -20.60 -13.87 9.33
C ASP A 188 -19.90 -13.60 7.98
N PRO A 189 -19.63 -14.63 7.14
CA PRO A 189 -19.00 -14.44 5.82
C PRO A 189 -19.71 -13.41 4.93
N ILE A 190 -21.05 -13.36 4.98
CA ILE A 190 -21.85 -12.41 4.20
C ILE A 190 -21.57 -10.99 4.67
N GLN A 191 -21.41 -10.79 5.99
CA GLN A 191 -21.07 -9.48 6.55
C GLN A 191 -19.65 -9.04 6.17
N ILE A 192 -18.69 -9.96 6.13
CA ILE A 192 -17.32 -9.67 5.67
C ILE A 192 -17.36 -9.18 4.22
N GLY A 193 -18.04 -9.92 3.34
CA GLY A 193 -18.19 -9.57 1.93
C GLY A 193 -18.91 -8.24 1.72
N ALA A 194 -20.02 -8.00 2.44
CA ALA A 194 -20.75 -6.74 2.39
C ALA A 194 -19.91 -5.55 2.86
N LEU A 195 -19.19 -5.68 3.98
CA LEU A 195 -18.32 -4.63 4.52
C LEU A 195 -17.28 -4.19 3.48
N PHE A 196 -16.48 -5.15 2.99
CA PHE A 196 -15.42 -4.82 2.05
C PHE A 196 -15.93 -4.38 0.68
N SER A 197 -17.06 -4.90 0.20
CA SER A 197 -17.64 -4.47 -1.08
C SER A 197 -18.12 -3.03 -1.02
N VAL A 198 -18.83 -2.65 0.05
CA VAL A 198 -19.32 -1.28 0.24
C VAL A 198 -18.17 -0.31 0.43
N MET A 199 -17.16 -0.67 1.23
CA MET A 199 -15.95 0.14 1.38
C MET A 199 -15.19 0.31 0.08
N ASN A 200 -14.99 -0.78 -0.68
CA ASN A 200 -14.25 -0.73 -1.94
C ASN A 200 -14.98 0.10 -3.01
N PHE A 201 -16.32 -0.01 -3.07
CA PHE A 201 -17.14 0.79 -3.98
C PHE A 201 -17.06 2.30 -3.64
N ARG A 202 -17.13 2.66 -2.36
CA ARG A 202 -17.03 4.05 -1.89
C ARG A 202 -15.59 4.60 -1.95
N GLY A 203 -14.60 3.74 -1.74
CA GLY A 203 -13.21 4.08 -1.48
C GLY A 203 -12.94 4.31 0.01
N GLU A 204 -11.85 3.75 0.51
CA GLU A 204 -11.44 3.85 1.90
C GLU A 204 -10.94 5.26 2.29
N THR A 205 -11.14 5.62 3.56
CA THR A 205 -10.59 6.83 4.19
C THR A 205 -9.41 6.49 5.08
N ALA A 206 -8.55 7.48 5.37
CA ALA A 206 -7.41 7.28 6.27
C ALA A 206 -7.83 6.87 7.69
N ALA A 207 -8.97 7.37 8.18
CA ALA A 207 -9.50 6.99 9.49
C ALA A 207 -9.93 5.52 9.55
N GLU A 208 -10.62 5.03 8.51
CA GLU A 208 -10.99 3.62 8.41
C GLU A 208 -9.76 2.72 8.33
N LEU A 209 -8.78 3.11 7.52
CA LEU A 209 -7.54 2.36 7.37
C LEU A 209 -6.75 2.34 8.69
N ALA A 210 -6.69 3.46 9.42
CA ALA A 210 -6.04 3.54 10.73
C ALA A 210 -6.74 2.63 11.75
N GLY A 211 -8.07 2.60 11.78
CA GLY A 211 -8.83 1.69 12.64
C GLY A 211 -8.55 0.22 12.32
N PHE A 212 -8.52 -0.13 11.03
CA PHE A 212 -8.15 -1.46 10.57
C PHE A 212 -6.72 -1.85 10.99
N VAL A 213 -5.76 -0.94 10.84
CA VAL A 213 -4.38 -1.20 11.28
C VAL A 213 -4.29 -1.36 12.79
N ARG A 214 -5.01 -0.56 13.59
CA ARG A 214 -5.06 -0.71 15.06
C ARG A 214 -5.61 -2.08 15.49
N ALA A 215 -6.71 -2.52 14.87
CA ALA A 215 -7.28 -3.84 15.12
C ALA A 215 -6.31 -4.96 14.73
N ALA A 216 -5.65 -4.84 13.57
CA ALA A 216 -4.68 -5.82 13.12
C ALA A 216 -3.42 -5.89 14.01
N ARG A 217 -2.87 -4.74 14.44
CA ARG A 217 -1.76 -4.65 15.39
C ARG A 217 -2.09 -5.30 16.72
N THR A 218 -3.29 -5.04 17.25
CA THR A 218 -3.78 -5.67 18.47
C THR A 218 -3.88 -7.19 18.30
N HIS A 219 -4.43 -7.65 17.17
CA HIS A 219 -4.62 -9.07 16.89
C HIS A 219 -3.31 -9.85 16.77
N ILE A 220 -2.26 -9.27 16.18
CA ILE A 220 -0.95 -9.91 16.03
C ILE A 220 -0.03 -9.70 17.24
N GLY A 221 -0.47 -8.97 18.27
CA GLY A 221 0.39 -8.59 19.39
C GLY A 221 1.60 -7.76 18.95
N ALA A 222 1.40 -6.81 18.03
CA ALA A 222 2.48 -5.97 17.52
C ALA A 222 3.19 -5.23 18.66
N ALA A 223 4.49 -5.01 18.51
CA ALA A 223 5.27 -4.33 19.53
C ALA A 223 4.77 -2.90 19.77
N ASP A 224 4.70 -2.52 21.06
CA ASP A 224 4.34 -1.16 21.47
C ASP A 224 5.36 -0.15 20.94
N ALA A 225 4.94 1.12 20.80
CA ALA A 225 5.78 2.21 20.28
C ALA A 225 7.10 2.45 21.07
N GLY A 226 7.26 1.86 22.25
CA GLY A 226 8.49 1.92 23.06
C GLY A 226 9.41 0.68 22.96
N ALA A 227 8.93 -0.43 22.41
CA ALA A 227 9.69 -1.67 22.24
C ALA A 227 10.03 -1.87 20.76
N SER A 228 11.02 -1.13 20.26
CA SER A 228 11.45 -1.18 18.86
C SER A 228 12.52 -2.25 18.65
N TYR A 229 12.17 -3.32 17.93
CA TYR A 229 13.09 -4.39 17.56
C TYR A 229 13.72 -4.19 16.18
N ALA A 230 13.15 -3.30 15.36
CA ALA A 230 13.68 -2.89 14.05
C ALA A 230 13.76 -1.35 13.96
N ASP A 231 14.71 -0.83 13.17
CA ASP A 231 14.83 0.60 12.85
C ASP A 231 13.97 0.97 11.64
N LEU A 232 13.84 0.07 10.67
CA LEU A 232 13.03 0.24 9.47
C LEU A 232 12.10 -0.96 9.25
N ASP A 233 10.81 -0.67 9.13
CA ASP A 233 9.81 -1.61 8.60
C ASP A 233 9.67 -1.39 7.09
N TRP A 234 9.74 -2.48 6.33
CA TRP A 234 9.78 -2.46 4.86
C TRP A 234 8.85 -3.54 4.28
N PRO A 235 7.56 -3.22 4.08
CA PRO A 235 6.57 -4.17 3.58
C PRO A 235 6.85 -4.60 2.13
N ALA A 236 6.55 -5.87 1.83
CA ALA A 236 6.82 -6.56 0.57
C ALA A 236 5.57 -7.25 -0.02
N TYR A 237 4.42 -6.56 0.01
CA TYR A 237 3.15 -7.05 -0.58
C TYR A 237 3.08 -6.74 -2.09
N ILE A 238 3.88 -7.43 -2.88
CA ILE A 238 3.98 -7.17 -4.33
C ILE A 238 2.79 -7.70 -5.12
N SER A 239 2.43 -7.02 -6.21
CA SER A 239 1.39 -7.52 -7.12
C SER A 239 1.79 -8.88 -7.74
N PRO A 240 0.87 -9.87 -7.82
CA PRO A 240 1.10 -11.12 -8.55
C PRO A 240 1.41 -10.91 -10.03
N LYS A 241 0.96 -9.78 -10.60
CA LYS A 241 1.24 -9.38 -11.98
C LYS A 241 2.61 -8.73 -12.15
N SER A 242 3.36 -8.49 -11.08
CA SER A 242 4.70 -7.89 -11.16
C SER A 242 5.69 -8.89 -11.77
N ARG A 243 6.39 -8.47 -12.82
CA ARG A 243 7.46 -9.22 -13.49
C ARG A 243 8.85 -8.64 -13.22
N ARG A 244 8.96 -7.70 -12.27
CA ARG A 244 10.21 -7.04 -11.89
C ARG A 244 11.00 -7.86 -10.89
N MET A 245 12.32 -7.78 -11.04
CA MET A 245 13.31 -8.24 -10.07
C MET A 245 13.12 -7.49 -8.74
N PRO A 246 13.17 -8.17 -7.59
CA PRO A 246 13.00 -7.54 -6.29
C PRO A 246 14.33 -6.91 -5.80
N TRP A 247 14.81 -5.87 -6.49
CA TRP A 247 16.07 -5.20 -6.17
C TRP A 247 16.06 -4.56 -4.77
N PHE A 248 14.89 -4.14 -4.28
CA PHE A 248 14.73 -3.62 -2.94
C PHE A 248 15.21 -4.57 -1.82
N LEU A 249 15.24 -5.89 -2.05
CA LEU A 249 15.78 -6.85 -1.06
C LEU A 249 17.30 -6.75 -0.93
N GLN A 250 18.01 -6.49 -2.04
CA GLN A 250 19.45 -6.20 -2.01
C GLN A 250 19.71 -4.84 -1.36
N ALA A 251 18.87 -3.84 -1.61
CA ALA A 251 18.95 -2.55 -0.92
C ALA A 251 18.75 -2.69 0.61
N ALA A 252 17.79 -3.51 1.05
CA ALA A 252 17.58 -3.80 2.46
C ALA A 252 18.78 -4.53 3.09
N LEU A 253 19.34 -5.53 2.39
CA LEU A 253 20.55 -6.23 2.83
C LEU A 253 21.74 -5.28 2.98
N LEU A 254 21.88 -4.30 2.08
CA LEU A 254 22.94 -3.29 2.14
C LEU A 254 22.90 -2.49 3.44
N LEU A 255 21.71 -2.05 3.87
CA LEU A 255 21.54 -1.31 5.11
C LEU A 255 21.78 -2.17 6.36
N ALA A 256 21.39 -3.44 6.30
CA ALA A 256 21.64 -4.38 7.39
C ALA A 256 23.14 -4.61 7.63
N GLN A 257 23.98 -4.52 6.60
CA GLN A 257 25.43 -4.68 6.73
C GLN A 257 26.09 -3.56 7.55
N VAL A 258 25.50 -2.37 7.58
CA VAL A 258 26.01 -1.24 8.37
C VAL A 258 25.26 -1.04 9.68
N GLY A 259 24.56 -2.07 10.14
CA GLY A 259 24.00 -2.16 11.48
C GLY A 259 22.58 -1.64 11.63
N HIS A 260 21.91 -1.20 10.56
CA HIS A 260 20.49 -0.90 10.63
C HIS A 260 19.69 -2.19 10.79
N ARG A 261 18.76 -2.20 11.75
CA ARG A 261 17.86 -3.33 12.02
C ARG A 261 16.66 -3.24 11.07
N ILE A 262 16.58 -4.13 10.09
CA ILE A 262 15.56 -4.08 9.04
C ILE A 262 14.55 -5.23 9.20
N LEU A 263 13.27 -4.90 9.26
CA LEU A 263 12.20 -5.89 9.10
C LEU A 263 11.60 -5.78 7.70
N LEU A 264 11.64 -6.88 6.95
CA LEU A 264 10.81 -7.06 5.77
C LEU A 264 9.61 -7.93 6.17
N HIS A 265 8.40 -7.60 5.71
CA HIS A 265 7.24 -8.47 5.92
C HIS A 265 6.31 -8.48 4.71
N GLY A 266 5.70 -9.63 4.39
CA GLY A 266 4.98 -9.77 3.12
C GLY A 266 4.33 -11.14 2.94
N MET A 267 4.06 -11.51 1.69
CA MET A 267 3.43 -12.79 1.37
C MET A 267 4.43 -13.95 1.37
N ASP A 268 3.97 -15.16 1.68
CA ASP A 268 4.77 -16.38 1.65
C ASP A 268 4.79 -17.07 0.27
N GLY A 269 4.00 -16.56 -0.69
CA GLY A 269 3.88 -17.09 -2.06
C GLY A 269 2.51 -17.64 -2.43
N GLY A 270 1.58 -17.73 -1.49
CA GLY A 270 0.19 -18.19 -1.74
C GLY A 270 -0.68 -17.24 -2.58
N ASP A 271 -0.20 -16.02 -2.85
CA ASP A 271 -0.89 -14.95 -3.57
C ASP A 271 -0.78 -15.01 -5.10
N GLY A 272 -0.14 -16.05 -5.65
CA GLY A 272 0.15 -16.14 -7.07
C GLY A 272 1.46 -15.45 -7.48
N THR A 273 2.23 -14.88 -6.54
CA THR A 273 3.64 -14.48 -6.79
C THR A 273 4.60 -15.67 -6.82
N LYS A 274 4.10 -16.88 -6.52
CA LYS A 274 4.84 -18.15 -6.51
C LYS A 274 6.05 -18.14 -5.57
N GLY A 275 5.97 -17.39 -4.46
CA GLY A 275 7.04 -17.36 -3.46
C GLY A 275 8.26 -16.54 -3.87
N LYS A 276 8.14 -15.68 -4.89
CA LYS A 276 9.27 -14.87 -5.43
C LYS A 276 10.08 -14.14 -4.36
N ILE A 277 9.40 -13.47 -3.41
CA ILE A 277 10.08 -12.72 -2.34
C ILE A 277 10.78 -13.67 -1.36
N VAL A 278 10.15 -14.78 -1.00
CA VAL A 278 10.75 -15.82 -0.14
C VAL A 278 11.98 -16.44 -0.81
N SER A 279 11.88 -16.77 -2.10
CA SER A 279 12.97 -17.33 -2.90
C SER A 279 14.13 -16.34 -3.01
N ALA A 280 13.87 -15.05 -3.27
CA ALA A 280 14.87 -14.00 -3.20
C ALA A 280 15.54 -13.94 -1.82
N ALA A 281 14.75 -13.84 -0.75
CA ALA A 281 15.24 -13.70 0.62
C ALA A 281 16.21 -14.84 0.97
N LYS A 282 15.80 -16.09 0.70
CA LYS A 282 16.66 -17.28 0.89
C LYS A 282 17.93 -17.22 0.04
N ALA A 283 17.79 -16.82 -1.23
CA ALA A 283 18.89 -16.75 -2.18
C ALA A 283 20.00 -15.75 -1.79
N ILE A 284 19.66 -14.71 -1.00
CA ILE A 284 20.62 -13.75 -0.44
C ILE A 284 20.77 -13.85 1.08
N GLY A 285 20.41 -14.99 1.67
CA GLY A 285 20.67 -15.28 3.09
C GLY A 285 19.87 -14.44 4.09
N ILE A 286 18.77 -13.79 3.69
CA ILE A 286 17.85 -13.13 4.63
C ILE A 286 17.02 -14.23 5.33
N PRO A 287 17.05 -14.31 6.68
CA PRO A 287 16.26 -15.31 7.41
C PRO A 287 14.76 -15.15 7.15
N VAL A 288 14.11 -16.23 6.70
CA VAL A 288 12.65 -16.30 6.54
C VAL A 288 12.06 -16.91 7.80
N CYS A 289 11.31 -16.11 8.54
CA CYS A 289 10.92 -16.40 9.91
C CYS A 289 9.54 -17.09 9.99
N THR A 290 9.31 -17.85 11.06
CA THR A 290 8.06 -18.59 11.28
C THR A 290 7.11 -17.92 12.28
N ASP A 291 7.60 -16.94 13.03
CA ASP A 291 6.83 -16.12 13.97
C ASP A 291 7.60 -14.82 14.31
N ALA A 292 6.97 -13.93 15.09
CA ALA A 292 7.55 -12.64 15.48
C ALA A 292 8.75 -12.75 16.43
N THR A 293 8.81 -13.79 17.27
CA THR A 293 9.94 -14.03 18.19
C THR A 293 11.18 -14.41 17.38
N ASN A 294 11.02 -15.36 16.46
CA ASN A 294 12.09 -15.76 15.55
C ASN A 294 12.56 -14.61 14.65
N ALA A 295 11.66 -13.72 14.22
CA ALA A 295 12.03 -12.51 13.50
C ALA A 295 12.87 -11.54 14.35
N THR A 296 12.52 -11.38 15.62
CA THR A 296 13.28 -10.55 16.57
C THR A 296 14.70 -11.10 16.77
N ASP A 297 14.84 -12.41 16.99
CA ASP A 297 16.13 -13.08 17.14
C ASP A 297 16.97 -12.99 15.85
N ALA A 298 16.33 -13.15 14.69
CA ALA A 298 16.98 -13.03 13.40
C ALA A 298 17.51 -11.62 13.16
N ILE A 299 16.74 -10.58 13.51
CA ILE A 299 17.19 -9.18 13.41
C ILE A 299 18.36 -8.92 14.37
N ALA A 300 18.29 -9.42 15.61
CA ALA A 300 19.38 -9.25 16.58
C ALA A 300 20.69 -9.89 16.10
N LYS A 301 20.61 -11.04 15.42
CA LYS A 301 21.78 -11.80 14.94
C LYS A 301 22.31 -11.34 13.58
N HIS A 302 21.41 -11.01 12.65
CA HIS A 302 21.73 -10.79 11.24
C HIS A 302 21.50 -9.35 10.77
N GLY A 303 20.91 -8.50 11.60
CA GLY A 303 20.48 -7.14 11.24
C GLY A 303 19.23 -7.09 10.36
N ILE A 304 18.72 -8.23 9.88
CA ILE A 304 17.58 -8.30 8.97
C ILE A 304 16.79 -9.59 9.12
N ALA A 305 15.48 -9.50 8.91
CA ALA A 305 14.58 -10.66 8.82
C ALA A 305 13.47 -10.45 7.78
N TYR A 306 12.98 -11.55 7.21
CA TYR A 306 11.74 -11.59 6.44
C TYR A 306 10.65 -12.32 7.24
N LEU A 307 9.55 -11.64 7.55
CA LEU A 307 8.41 -12.18 8.28
C LEU A 307 7.19 -12.33 7.36
N PRO A 308 6.84 -13.56 6.94
CA PRO A 308 5.63 -13.79 6.16
C PRO A 308 4.35 -13.46 6.95
N VAL A 309 3.32 -12.93 6.32
CA VAL A 309 2.05 -12.61 6.99
C VAL A 309 1.39 -13.85 7.62
N ALA A 310 1.55 -15.02 7.01
CA ALA A 310 1.05 -16.28 7.56
C ALA A 310 1.73 -16.66 8.88
N ALA A 311 2.98 -16.21 9.11
CA ALA A 311 3.68 -16.33 10.38
C ALA A 311 3.17 -15.35 11.45
N MET A 312 2.52 -14.25 11.02
CA MET A 312 1.97 -13.23 11.91
C MET A 312 0.53 -13.56 12.31
N SER A 313 -0.32 -13.90 11.33
CA SER A 313 -1.71 -14.28 11.54
C SER A 313 -2.27 -14.97 10.30
N SER A 314 -2.83 -16.16 10.52
CA SER A 314 -3.58 -16.88 9.50
C SER A 314 -4.83 -16.12 9.06
N GLN A 315 -5.51 -15.40 9.97
CA GLN A 315 -6.69 -14.59 9.65
C GLN A 315 -6.33 -13.44 8.70
N LEU A 316 -5.25 -12.69 8.99
CA LEU A 316 -4.78 -11.62 8.11
C LEU A 316 -4.36 -12.15 6.74
N HIS A 317 -3.63 -13.28 6.72
CA HIS A 317 -3.28 -13.94 5.48
C HIS A 317 -4.51 -14.29 4.64
N ARG A 318 -5.54 -14.90 5.24
CA ARG A 318 -6.76 -15.30 4.53
C ARG A 318 -7.59 -14.12 4.06
N LEU A 319 -7.68 -13.04 4.83
CA LEU A 319 -8.33 -11.80 4.37
C LEU A 319 -7.62 -11.20 3.17
N HIS A 320 -6.28 -11.17 3.16
CA HIS A 320 -5.52 -10.70 2.02
C HIS A 320 -5.77 -11.53 0.75
N MET A 321 -5.97 -12.85 0.92
CA MET A 321 -6.25 -13.80 -0.17
C MET A 321 -7.65 -13.71 -0.76
N LEU A 322 -8.56 -12.94 -0.15
CA LEU A 322 -9.87 -12.65 -0.74
C LEU A 322 -9.76 -11.93 -2.09
N TYR A 323 -8.61 -11.33 -2.44
CA TYR A 323 -8.36 -10.81 -3.78
C TYR A 323 -8.69 -11.84 -4.88
N GLY A 324 -8.34 -13.12 -4.70
CA GLY A 324 -8.64 -14.15 -5.69
C GLY A 324 -10.12 -14.47 -5.85
N LEU A 325 -10.94 -14.22 -4.81
CA LEU A 325 -12.39 -14.43 -4.84
C LEU A 325 -13.14 -13.21 -5.39
N PHE A 326 -12.68 -12.01 -5.03
CA PHE A 326 -13.31 -10.76 -5.43
C PHE A 326 -12.78 -10.22 -6.78
N GLU A 327 -11.64 -10.74 -7.24
CA GLU A 327 -10.87 -10.29 -8.41
C GLU A 327 -10.54 -8.78 -8.41
N THR A 328 -10.61 -8.15 -7.23
CA THR A 328 -10.34 -6.72 -7.03
C THR A 328 -9.61 -6.48 -5.73
N ARG A 329 -8.86 -5.37 -5.67
CA ARG A 329 -8.17 -4.95 -4.45
C ARG A 329 -9.22 -4.55 -3.41
N LEU A 330 -9.06 -5.02 -2.18
CA LEU A 330 -9.90 -4.70 -1.05
C LEU A 330 -9.16 -3.76 -0.08
N PRO A 331 -9.87 -3.03 0.80
CA PRO A 331 -9.23 -2.17 1.80
C PRO A 331 -8.19 -2.87 2.68
N VAL A 332 -8.36 -4.18 2.94
CA VAL A 332 -7.36 -4.99 3.66
C VAL A 332 -6.01 -5.01 2.93
N ASN A 333 -5.97 -5.03 1.59
CA ASN A 333 -4.71 -4.98 0.85
C ASN A 333 -3.99 -3.62 1.01
N SER A 334 -4.74 -2.54 1.22
CA SER A 334 -4.18 -1.21 1.52
C SER A 334 -3.66 -1.12 2.97
N MET A 335 -4.24 -1.89 3.91
CA MET A 335 -3.81 -1.81 5.31
C MET A 335 -2.53 -2.61 5.59
N MET A 336 -2.29 -3.70 4.84
CA MET A 336 -1.20 -4.64 5.12
C MET A 336 0.18 -3.99 5.24
N PRO A 337 0.57 -3.01 4.39
CA PRO A 337 1.88 -2.37 4.51
C PRO A 337 2.04 -1.46 5.75
N LEU A 338 0.96 -1.17 6.49
CA LEU A 338 1.01 -0.28 7.65
C LEU A 338 1.10 -1.06 8.97
N LEU A 339 1.23 -2.39 8.93
CA LEU A 339 1.18 -3.23 10.14
C LEU A 339 2.31 -2.92 11.12
N ASN A 340 3.56 -2.78 10.64
CA ASN A 340 4.73 -2.51 11.49
C ASN A 340 4.80 -3.40 12.76
N PRO A 341 4.88 -4.72 12.61
CA PRO A 341 4.62 -5.65 13.71
C PRO A 341 5.69 -5.62 14.81
N LEU A 342 6.90 -5.15 14.51
CA LEU A 342 8.00 -5.06 15.47
C LEU A 342 8.32 -3.62 15.92
N GLY A 343 7.38 -2.70 15.69
CA GLY A 343 7.42 -1.36 16.26
C GLY A 343 8.56 -0.49 15.73
N ALA A 344 8.91 -0.60 14.45
CA ALA A 344 9.93 0.25 13.84
C ALA A 344 9.53 1.74 13.85
N PRO A 345 10.45 2.66 14.18
CA PRO A 345 10.17 4.09 14.17
C PRO A 345 10.02 4.65 12.75
N SER A 346 10.62 3.99 11.77
CA SER A 346 10.61 4.37 10.36
C SER A 346 9.90 3.31 9.51
N LEU A 347 9.06 3.74 8.57
CA LEU A 347 8.33 2.88 7.63
C LEU A 347 8.61 3.32 6.18
N MET A 348 9.01 2.39 5.31
CA MET A 348 9.14 2.66 3.88
C MET A 348 8.27 1.72 3.07
N MET A 349 7.35 2.27 2.28
CA MET A 349 6.36 1.47 1.55
C MET A 349 6.12 1.93 0.11
N GLY A 350 5.73 0.99 -0.74
CA GLY A 350 5.31 1.25 -2.11
C GLY A 350 3.79 1.30 -2.23
N VAL A 351 3.28 2.05 -3.21
CA VAL A 351 1.85 2.04 -3.54
C VAL A 351 1.63 1.90 -5.04
N THR A 352 0.60 1.15 -5.43
CA THR A 352 0.26 0.90 -6.84
C THR A 352 -0.39 2.07 -7.55
N ARG A 353 -0.99 3.03 -6.83
CA ARG A 353 -1.63 4.19 -7.46
C ARG A 353 -1.20 5.49 -6.76
N PRO A 354 -0.97 6.57 -7.50
CA PRO A 354 -0.60 7.86 -6.91
C PRO A 354 -1.60 8.35 -5.86
N ALA A 355 -2.91 8.18 -6.10
CA ALA A 355 -3.97 8.55 -5.15
C ALA A 355 -3.93 7.79 -3.80
N TYR A 356 -3.15 6.71 -3.70
CA TYR A 356 -2.93 6.00 -2.44
C TYR A 356 -1.75 6.58 -1.65
N ARG A 357 -0.87 7.38 -2.24
CA ARG A 357 0.29 7.94 -1.52
C ARG A 357 -0.16 8.79 -0.33
N GLU A 358 -1.10 9.69 -0.58
CA GLU A 358 -1.67 10.55 0.47
C GLU A 358 -2.49 9.74 1.47
N LEU A 359 -3.31 8.79 1.00
CA LEU A 359 -4.09 7.93 1.90
C LEU A 359 -3.18 7.28 2.95
N HIS A 360 -2.06 6.69 2.52
CA HIS A 360 -1.13 6.01 3.44
C HIS A 360 -0.34 7.00 4.30
N CYS A 361 0.04 8.17 3.76
CA CYS A 361 0.68 9.22 4.53
C CYS A 361 -0.24 9.74 5.65
N ASP A 362 -1.49 10.07 5.32
CA ASP A 362 -2.52 10.51 6.27
C ASP A 362 -2.84 9.43 7.29
N THR A 363 -2.92 8.17 6.86
CA THR A 363 -3.13 7.03 7.77
C THR A 363 -1.95 6.87 8.71
N GLY A 364 -0.72 7.00 8.20
CA GLY A 364 0.50 6.99 8.99
C GLY A 364 0.50 8.08 10.07
N ALA A 365 0.06 9.29 9.72
CA ALA A 365 -0.06 10.39 10.66
C ALA A 365 -1.11 10.11 11.76
N LEU A 366 -2.26 9.56 11.39
CA LEU A 366 -3.29 9.14 12.36
C LEU A 366 -2.82 8.01 13.29
N LEU A 367 -1.92 7.15 12.81
CA LEU A 367 -1.29 6.08 13.58
C LEU A 367 -0.07 6.55 14.40
N GLY A 368 0.29 7.83 14.31
CA GLY A 368 1.41 8.42 15.05
C GLY A 368 2.79 8.09 14.50
N HIS A 369 2.90 7.67 13.23
CA HIS A 369 4.21 7.45 12.61
C HIS A 369 4.98 8.77 12.50
N ARG A 370 6.24 8.75 12.94
CA ARG A 370 7.13 9.91 12.85
C ARG A 370 7.81 9.99 11.48
N ASN A 371 8.39 8.87 11.05
CA ASN A 371 9.11 8.78 9.79
C ASN A 371 8.45 7.75 8.88
N LEU A 372 7.93 8.21 7.75
CA LEU A 372 7.27 7.37 6.76
C LEU A 372 7.62 7.87 5.38
N THR A 373 7.96 6.98 4.44
CA THR A 373 8.15 7.36 3.04
C THR A 373 7.31 6.47 2.15
N VAL A 374 6.47 7.09 1.31
CA VAL A 374 5.71 6.40 0.27
C VAL A 374 6.40 6.59 -1.08
N VAL A 375 6.88 5.48 -1.65
CA VAL A 375 7.52 5.46 -2.96
C VAL A 375 6.47 5.22 -4.05
N GLY A 376 6.36 6.18 -4.96
CA GLY A 376 5.28 6.22 -5.95
C GLY A 376 5.51 5.46 -7.26
N ALA A 377 6.57 4.66 -7.36
CA ALA A 377 7.20 4.35 -8.63
C ALA A 377 6.97 2.93 -9.18
N SER A 378 6.41 1.98 -8.43
CA SER A 378 6.21 0.63 -8.95
C SER A 378 5.15 -0.20 -8.20
N ARG A 379 4.73 -1.30 -8.83
CA ARG A 379 3.62 -2.22 -8.48
C ARG A 379 3.75 -2.86 -7.08
N ASP A 380 3.53 -2.04 -6.06
CA ASP A 380 3.44 -2.31 -4.61
C ASP A 380 4.75 -2.54 -3.83
N ALA A 381 5.92 -2.61 -4.48
CA ALA A 381 7.22 -2.62 -3.78
C ALA A 381 7.72 -1.19 -3.52
N ALA A 382 8.26 -0.92 -2.33
CA ALA A 382 8.99 0.33 -2.06
C ALA A 382 10.37 0.25 -2.73
N GLU A 383 10.41 0.51 -4.04
CA GLU A 383 11.61 0.44 -4.88
C GLU A 383 11.69 1.70 -5.73
N ALA A 384 12.90 2.27 -5.83
CA ALA A 384 13.14 3.47 -6.62
C ALA A 384 13.05 3.18 -8.12
N ALA A 385 12.57 4.16 -8.89
CA ALA A 385 12.72 4.18 -10.34
C ALA A 385 13.64 5.35 -10.72
N PRO A 386 14.97 5.21 -10.57
CA PRO A 386 15.91 6.34 -10.67
C PRO A 386 15.87 7.03 -12.03
N PHE A 387 15.51 6.32 -13.10
CA PHE A 387 15.47 6.84 -14.46
C PHE A 387 14.18 7.62 -14.78
N ARG A 388 13.32 7.83 -13.78
CA ARG A 388 12.08 8.60 -13.90
C ARG A 388 11.98 9.58 -12.75
N SER A 389 11.58 10.80 -13.07
CA SER A 389 11.29 11.76 -12.03
C SER A 389 10.11 11.28 -11.21
N SER A 390 10.20 11.41 -9.89
CA SER A 390 9.16 10.96 -8.97
C SER A 390 9.06 11.87 -7.77
N THR A 391 7.88 11.94 -7.16
CA THR A 391 7.67 12.65 -5.90
C THR A 391 7.47 11.63 -4.81
N LEU A 392 8.29 11.71 -3.78
CA LEU A 392 8.09 10.99 -2.52
C LEU A 392 7.14 11.79 -1.65
N LEU A 393 6.11 11.13 -1.12
CA LEU A 393 5.32 11.68 -0.01
C LEU A 393 5.85 11.09 1.29
N ARG A 394 6.11 11.96 2.26
CA ARG A 394 6.82 11.60 3.49
C ARG A 394 6.13 12.15 4.71
N LEU A 395 6.29 11.46 5.83
CA LEU A 395 6.24 12.04 7.17
C LEU A 395 7.67 12.16 7.65
N VAL A 396 8.05 13.35 8.09
CA VAL A 396 9.36 13.67 8.68
C VAL A 396 9.10 14.28 10.04
N ASP A 397 9.49 13.56 11.10
CA ASP A 397 9.15 13.94 12.48
C ASP A 397 7.65 14.23 12.69
N GLY A 398 6.80 13.45 12.02
CA GLY A 398 5.34 13.54 12.08
C GLY A 398 4.73 14.64 11.20
N LYS A 399 5.55 15.38 10.43
CA LYS A 399 5.08 16.42 9.51
C LYS A 399 5.08 15.91 8.08
N ALA A 400 3.99 16.16 7.35
CA ALA A 400 3.91 15.81 5.95
C ALA A 400 4.84 16.68 5.10
N GLU A 401 5.58 16.03 4.20
CA GLU A 401 6.51 16.66 3.25
C GLU A 401 6.40 15.96 1.89
N SER A 402 6.60 16.70 0.82
CA SER A 402 6.79 16.15 -0.52
C SER A 402 8.20 16.46 -1.02
N LEU A 403 8.92 15.44 -1.47
CA LEU A 403 10.26 15.57 -2.03
C LEU A 403 10.28 15.14 -3.49
N PHE A 404 10.65 16.06 -4.39
CA PHE A 404 10.84 15.75 -5.80
C PHE A 404 12.23 15.16 -6.04
N ILE A 405 12.28 14.03 -6.75
CA ILE A 405 13.50 13.36 -7.18
C ILE A 405 13.55 13.43 -8.70
N SER A 406 14.61 14.04 -9.22
CA SER A 406 14.88 14.11 -10.66
C SER A 406 15.33 12.76 -11.22
N ALA A 407 14.91 12.45 -12.45
CA ALA A 407 15.44 11.32 -13.20
C ALA A 407 16.96 11.41 -13.38
N SER A 408 17.66 10.29 -13.18
CA SER A 408 19.02 10.09 -13.66
C SER A 408 19.02 9.59 -15.10
N PRO A 409 20.12 9.78 -15.85
CA PRO A 409 20.30 9.12 -17.14
C PRO A 409 20.10 7.61 -17.04
N GLU A 410 19.41 7.03 -18.02
CA GLU A 410 19.11 5.60 -18.08
C GLU A 410 20.26 4.85 -18.78
N PRO A 411 20.96 3.91 -18.09
CA PRO A 411 21.96 3.06 -18.73
C PRO A 411 21.32 2.12 -19.77
N PRO A 412 22.11 1.58 -20.72
CA PRO A 412 21.61 0.59 -21.66
C PRO A 412 21.06 -0.65 -20.95
N ALA A 413 20.10 -1.32 -21.56
CA ALA A 413 19.60 -2.60 -21.06
C ALA A 413 20.61 -3.71 -21.37
N TYR A 414 20.91 -4.54 -20.37
CA TYR A 414 21.76 -5.71 -20.55
C TYR A 414 20.90 -6.98 -20.62
N PRO A 415 21.13 -7.88 -21.60
CA PRO A 415 20.46 -9.16 -21.65
C PRO A 415 20.96 -10.05 -20.50
N THR A 416 20.13 -10.98 -20.01
CA THR A 416 20.48 -11.92 -18.92
C THR A 416 21.57 -12.95 -19.28
N MET A 417 22.22 -12.81 -20.44
CA MET A 417 23.33 -13.65 -20.92
C MET A 417 23.08 -15.18 -20.82
N GLY A 418 21.83 -15.62 -20.96
CA GLY A 418 21.45 -17.04 -20.88
C GLY A 418 21.36 -17.62 -19.46
N MET A 419 21.56 -16.81 -18.41
CA MET A 419 21.35 -17.21 -17.01
C MET A 419 19.86 -17.27 -16.65
N ALA A 420 19.54 -18.11 -15.67
CA ALA A 420 18.23 -18.05 -15.03
C ALA A 420 18.06 -16.69 -14.33
N SER A 421 16.83 -16.17 -14.31
CA SER A 421 16.57 -14.83 -13.76
C SER A 421 16.98 -14.66 -12.28
N LEU A 422 16.88 -15.71 -11.45
CA LEU A 422 17.33 -15.69 -10.06
C LEU A 422 18.87 -15.66 -9.95
N GLU A 423 19.56 -16.45 -10.77
CA GLU A 423 21.02 -16.51 -10.84
C GLU A 423 21.60 -15.16 -11.33
N TYR A 424 21.02 -14.59 -12.37
CA TYR A 424 21.33 -13.24 -12.83
C TYR A 424 21.12 -12.22 -11.69
N TRP A 425 19.99 -12.28 -10.97
CA TRP A 425 19.73 -11.37 -9.86
C TRP A 425 20.75 -11.49 -8.72
N GLN A 426 21.15 -12.71 -8.33
CA GLN A 426 22.19 -12.95 -7.32
C GLN A 426 23.58 -12.47 -7.78
N SER A 427 23.92 -12.68 -9.05
CA SER A 427 25.25 -12.33 -9.60
C SER A 427 25.51 -10.82 -9.68
N ILE A 428 24.46 -9.99 -9.69
CA ILE A 428 24.59 -8.53 -9.50
C ILE A 428 25.17 -8.22 -8.12
N TRP A 429 24.72 -8.91 -7.08
CA TRP A 429 25.22 -8.72 -5.72
C TRP A 429 26.70 -9.08 -5.61
N THR A 430 27.08 -10.26 -6.11
CA THR A 430 28.48 -10.73 -6.04
C THR A 430 29.41 -9.90 -6.94
N GLY A 431 28.86 -9.16 -7.90
CA GLY A 431 29.60 -8.43 -8.91
C GLY A 431 30.15 -9.32 -10.02
N THR A 432 29.71 -10.59 -10.10
CA THR A 432 30.04 -11.50 -11.21
C THR A 432 29.43 -10.99 -12.52
N VAL A 433 28.23 -10.42 -12.43
CA VAL A 433 27.60 -9.68 -13.53
C VAL A 433 27.59 -8.20 -13.16
N GLN A 434 28.06 -7.37 -14.08
CA GLN A 434 28.00 -5.92 -13.96
C GLN A 434 26.80 -5.42 -14.77
N ASP A 435 25.84 -4.85 -14.07
CA ASP A 435 24.68 -4.19 -14.67
C ASP A 435 24.48 -2.84 -13.96
N GLU A 436 24.85 -1.77 -14.65
CA GLU A 436 24.76 -0.40 -14.12
C GLU A 436 23.32 0.01 -13.81
N ARG A 437 22.36 -0.52 -14.57
CA ARG A 437 20.94 -0.23 -14.39
C ARG A 437 20.43 -0.86 -13.09
N ALA A 438 20.76 -2.14 -12.84
CA ALA A 438 20.40 -2.83 -11.61
C ALA A 438 21.07 -2.16 -10.40
N ALA A 439 22.37 -1.87 -10.48
CA ALA A 439 23.10 -1.18 -9.42
C ALA A 439 22.49 0.18 -9.10
N ALA A 440 22.13 0.99 -10.10
CA ALA A 440 21.49 2.29 -9.89
C ALA A 440 20.13 2.17 -9.19
N ILE A 441 19.33 1.14 -9.50
CA ILE A 441 18.05 0.88 -8.81
C ILE A 441 18.29 0.52 -7.34
N ILE A 442 19.24 -0.38 -7.06
CA ILE A 442 19.56 -0.82 -5.68
C ILE A 442 20.05 0.38 -4.85
N VAL A 443 21.02 1.12 -5.38
CA VAL A 443 21.61 2.30 -4.72
C VAL A 443 20.57 3.38 -4.48
N ALA A 444 19.74 3.71 -5.47
CA ALA A 444 18.69 4.71 -5.28
C ALA A 444 17.65 4.26 -4.25
N THR A 445 17.30 2.98 -4.24
CA THR A 445 16.36 2.41 -3.27
C THR A 445 16.94 2.45 -1.84
N ALA A 446 18.21 2.09 -1.66
CA ALA A 446 18.91 2.22 -0.39
C ALA A 446 19.03 3.69 0.06
N GLY A 447 19.27 4.62 -0.87
CA GLY A 447 19.30 6.06 -0.59
C GLY A 447 17.95 6.59 -0.05
N ILE A 448 16.83 6.14 -0.61
CA ILE A 448 15.49 6.51 -0.09
C ILE A 448 15.25 5.90 1.30
N ALA A 449 15.71 4.68 1.53
CA ALA A 449 15.61 4.04 2.84
C ALA A 449 16.47 4.75 3.90
N LEU A 450 17.70 5.17 3.58
CA LEU A 450 18.53 6.03 4.43
C LEU A 450 17.86 7.37 4.73
N LEU A 451 17.29 8.01 3.71
CA LEU A 451 16.52 9.24 3.86
C LEU A 451 15.32 9.05 4.82
N THR A 452 14.70 7.88 4.82
CA THR A 452 13.58 7.53 5.71
C THR A 452 14.07 7.27 7.14
N LEU A 453 15.15 6.52 7.30
CA LEU A 453 15.79 6.23 8.59
C LEU A 453 16.26 7.50 9.30
N ARG A 454 16.89 8.43 8.57
CA ARG A 454 17.43 9.67 9.12
C ARG A 454 16.35 10.72 9.45
N GLY A 455 15.15 10.61 8.87
CA GLY A 455 14.05 11.54 9.15
C GLY A 455 14.47 13.01 8.96
N GLY A 456 14.25 13.85 9.98
CA GLY A 456 14.65 15.26 9.96
C GLY A 456 16.15 15.52 10.11
N GLN A 457 16.96 14.48 10.37
CA GLN A 457 18.43 14.57 10.40
C GLN A 457 19.06 14.43 9.01
N ALA A 458 18.30 14.07 7.99
CA ALA A 458 18.82 13.99 6.62
C ALA A 458 18.99 15.40 6.03
N GLU A 459 20.19 15.73 5.54
CA GLU A 459 20.41 17.02 4.89
C GLU A 459 19.78 17.06 3.50
N SER A 460 19.94 15.98 2.73
CA SER A 460 19.35 15.84 1.40
C SER A 460 19.26 14.40 0.92
N PHE A 461 18.44 14.15 -0.12
CA PHE A 461 18.47 12.89 -0.83
C PHE A 461 19.83 12.63 -1.52
N GLY A 462 20.52 13.68 -1.99
CA GLY A 462 21.83 13.54 -2.65
C GLY A 462 22.90 12.95 -1.73
N GLU A 463 22.92 13.39 -0.47
CA GLU A 463 23.81 12.87 0.57
C GLU A 463 23.49 11.39 0.89
N CYS A 464 22.20 11.06 1.06
CA CYS A 464 21.77 9.68 1.30
C CYS A 464 22.09 8.76 0.11
N LEU A 465 21.94 9.27 -1.12
CA LEU A 465 22.28 8.54 -2.34
C LEU A 465 23.79 8.30 -2.44
N GLN A 466 24.61 9.28 -2.05
CA GLN A 466 26.06 9.14 -2.03
C GLN A 466 26.50 8.10 -0.99
N ALA A 467 25.97 8.16 0.23
CA ALA A 467 26.20 7.14 1.25
C ALA A 467 25.81 5.74 0.73
N ALA A 468 24.64 5.61 0.08
CA ALA A 468 24.23 4.33 -0.50
C ALA A 468 25.17 3.81 -1.61
N ARG A 469 25.83 4.69 -2.38
CA ARG A 469 26.85 4.30 -3.36
C ARG A 469 28.10 3.74 -2.69
N GLU A 470 28.57 4.41 -1.65
CA GLU A 470 29.73 3.96 -0.86
C GLU A 470 29.46 2.58 -0.26
N LEU A 471 28.29 2.40 0.35
CA LEU A 471 27.86 1.09 0.85
C LEU A 471 27.86 0.04 -0.25
N TRP A 472 27.34 0.37 -1.44
CA TRP A 472 27.29 -0.58 -2.56
C TRP A 472 28.69 -1.01 -2.99
N GLU A 473 29.64 -0.09 -3.09
CA GLU A 473 31.02 -0.44 -3.47
C GLU A 473 31.71 -1.31 -2.41
N GLU A 474 31.51 -1.00 -1.13
CA GLU A 474 32.12 -1.67 0.02
C GLU A 474 31.39 -2.96 0.46
N ARG A 475 30.26 -3.29 -0.19
CA ARG A 475 29.40 -4.42 0.20
C ARG A 475 30.19 -5.74 0.27
N ARG A 476 29.81 -6.60 1.21
CA ARG A 476 30.35 -7.97 1.29
C ARG A 476 29.85 -8.84 0.14
N ARG A 477 30.72 -9.12 -0.84
CA ARG A 477 30.41 -9.85 -2.07
C ARG A 477 30.47 -11.39 -1.93
N ASP A 478 31.10 -11.88 -0.87
CA ASP A 478 31.34 -13.30 -0.59
C ASP A 478 30.25 -13.98 0.26
N LEU A 479 29.20 -13.23 0.64
CA LEU A 479 28.12 -13.69 1.53
C LEU A 479 27.46 -15.01 1.13
N PHE A 480 27.39 -15.33 -0.16
CA PHE A 480 26.64 -16.49 -0.67
C PHE A 480 27.55 -17.66 -1.09
N GLN A 481 28.86 -17.50 -1.02
CA GLN A 481 29.81 -18.53 -1.47
C GLN A 481 30.02 -19.67 -0.46
N GLN A 482 29.61 -19.49 0.81
CA GLN A 482 29.80 -20.50 1.86
C GLN A 482 28.72 -21.61 1.89
N SER A 483 27.57 -21.40 1.25
CA SER A 483 26.45 -22.35 1.26
C SER A 483 26.64 -23.59 0.38
N HIS A 484 27.61 -23.61 -0.53
CA HIS A 484 27.86 -24.76 -1.43
C HIS A 484 28.91 -25.76 -0.93
N ARG A 485 29.55 -25.52 0.22
CA ARG A 485 30.60 -26.43 0.75
C ARG A 485 30.14 -27.42 1.83
N SER A 486 28.85 -27.41 2.19
CA SER A 486 28.32 -28.22 3.30
C SER A 486 27.40 -29.36 2.86
N ASN A 487 27.68 -29.98 1.71
CA ASN A 487 27.08 -31.24 1.26
C ASN A 487 28.10 -32.01 0.42
N TRP A 488 29.12 -32.56 1.09
CA TRP A 488 29.95 -33.67 0.60
C TRP A 488 30.27 -34.59 1.77
#